data_AF-A0A817QP24-F1
#
_entry.id   AF-A0A817QP24-F1
#
_cell.length_a   1.000
_cell.length_b   1.000
_cell.length_c   1.000
_cell.angle_alpha   90.00
_cell.angle_beta   90.00
_cell.angle_gamma   90.00
#
_symmetry.space_group_name_H-M   'P 1'
#
loop_
_entity.id
_entity.type
_entity.pdbx_description
1 polymer ?
#
loop_
_entity_poly.entity_id
_entity_poly.type
_entity_poly.pdbx_seq_one_letter_code
_entity_poly.pdbx_strand_id
1 'polypeptide(L)'
;MKNCIILLLFISSFQFSISNRKQTRYNTIQLKRIIDILKKQFTDEFEGQTSINHNRANSNNNFKESENYETEVDPNDHVDIELWNKLNEQDMKNMPEINDYSDEIVALKWLKWCVRIEQRYNQVGALLEWNYETNITEENQKAITKQNLIQTPFSRLALSLAKEFNEYMKYSKKDDLKRIFGRLATGTVSNNDDDVKKTSTLHGQLEDIYATTEVCELNDKKKCYTLSPYLERVMQIEKDYD
;
A
#
# COMPACT_ATOMS: atom_id res chain seq x y z
N MET A 1 -21.45 32.16 -8.01
CA MET A 1 -20.25 31.76 -8.80
C MET A 1 -19.03 31.36 -7.97
N LYS A 2 -18.89 31.74 -6.68
CA LYS A 2 -17.76 31.29 -5.83
C LYS A 2 -17.93 29.88 -5.22
N ASN A 3 -19.13 29.31 -5.24
CA ASN A 3 -19.39 27.97 -4.67
C ASN A 3 -19.16 26.80 -5.66
N CYS A 4 -19.06 27.04 -6.97
CA CYS A 4 -18.77 25.98 -7.95
C CYS A 4 -17.28 25.62 -8.04
N ILE A 5 -16.39 26.52 -7.61
CA ILE A 5 -14.93 26.27 -7.62
C ILE A 5 -14.52 25.35 -6.45
N ILE A 6 -15.26 25.38 -5.34
CA ILE A 6 -15.00 24.50 -4.19
C ILE A 6 -15.47 23.07 -4.50
N LEU A 7 -16.60 22.90 -5.21
CA LEU A 7 -17.06 21.58 -5.64
C LEU A 7 -16.11 20.92 -6.67
N LEU A 8 -15.46 21.69 -7.54
CA LEU A 8 -14.47 21.17 -8.49
C LEU A 8 -13.13 20.77 -7.82
N LEU A 9 -12.80 21.35 -6.66
CA LEU A 9 -11.62 20.96 -5.85
C LEU A 9 -11.88 19.75 -4.95
N PHE A 10 -13.15 19.43 -4.64
CA PHE A 10 -13.49 18.18 -3.95
C PHE A 10 -13.57 16.98 -4.90
N ILE A 11 -13.90 17.20 -6.18
CA ILE A 11 -13.91 16.15 -7.21
C ILE A 11 -12.50 15.71 -7.63
N SER A 12 -11.46 16.55 -7.45
CA SER A 12 -10.07 16.11 -7.66
C SER A 12 -9.54 15.19 -6.54
N SER A 13 -10.12 15.28 -5.33
CA SER A 13 -9.89 14.33 -4.22
C SER A 13 -10.67 13.02 -4.39
N PHE A 14 -11.70 13.02 -5.24
CA PHE A 14 -12.49 11.84 -5.62
C PHE A 14 -11.72 10.84 -6.49
N GLN A 15 -10.49 11.17 -6.90
CA GLN A 15 -9.61 10.23 -7.59
C GLN A 15 -8.90 9.25 -6.64
N PHE A 16 -9.01 9.37 -5.31
CA PHE A 16 -8.32 8.42 -4.43
C PHE A 16 -8.97 7.03 -4.40
N SER A 17 -10.31 6.91 -4.39
CA SER A 17 -10.99 5.59 -4.40
C SER A 17 -11.10 4.96 -5.80
N ILE A 18 -11.27 5.73 -6.88
CA ILE A 18 -11.26 5.15 -8.25
C ILE A 18 -9.84 4.81 -8.71
N SER A 19 -8.80 5.43 -8.11
CA SER A 19 -7.42 5.09 -8.41
C SER A 19 -7.07 3.67 -7.96
N ASN A 20 -7.74 3.06 -6.96
CA ASN A 20 -7.34 1.72 -6.50
C ASN A 20 -7.39 0.61 -7.55
N ARG A 21 -8.28 0.65 -8.57
CA ARG A 21 -8.30 -0.39 -9.64
C ARG A 21 -7.25 -0.20 -10.74
N LYS A 22 -6.91 1.05 -11.10
CA LYS A 22 -5.82 1.34 -12.06
C LYS A 22 -4.46 1.32 -11.38
N GLN A 23 -4.41 1.75 -10.12
CA GLN A 23 -3.24 1.73 -9.27
C GLN A 23 -2.89 0.31 -8.83
N THR A 24 -3.84 -0.61 -8.57
CA THR A 24 -3.49 -2.03 -8.33
C THR A 24 -2.86 -2.70 -9.55
N ARG A 25 -3.35 -2.47 -10.77
CA ARG A 25 -2.70 -2.95 -12.00
C ARG A 25 -1.35 -2.28 -12.25
N TYR A 26 -1.25 -0.98 -12.02
CA TYR A 26 0.01 -0.24 -12.18
C TYR A 26 1.03 -0.64 -11.10
N ASN A 27 0.60 -0.85 -9.87
CA ASN A 27 1.41 -1.30 -8.73
C ASN A 27 1.81 -2.76 -8.90
N THR A 28 0.96 -3.65 -9.45
CA THR A 28 1.37 -5.04 -9.75
C THR A 28 2.38 -5.09 -10.89
N ILE A 29 2.25 -4.25 -11.92
CA ILE A 29 3.26 -4.14 -12.99
C ILE A 29 4.56 -3.52 -12.46
N GLN A 30 4.50 -2.47 -11.64
CA GLN A 30 5.67 -1.85 -11.02
C GLN A 30 6.33 -2.81 -10.02
N LEU A 31 5.56 -3.53 -9.20
CA LEU A 31 6.05 -4.52 -8.26
C LEU A 31 6.70 -5.70 -8.99
N LYS A 32 6.08 -6.21 -10.06
CA LYS A 32 6.68 -7.25 -10.89
C LYS A 32 7.99 -6.76 -11.51
N ARG A 33 8.02 -5.53 -12.04
CA ARG A 33 9.25 -4.92 -12.57
C ARG A 33 10.32 -4.74 -11.49
N ILE A 34 9.93 -4.33 -10.27
CA ILE A 34 10.83 -4.23 -9.12
C ILE A 34 11.37 -5.61 -8.73
N ILE A 35 10.51 -6.62 -8.64
CA ILE A 35 10.89 -8.01 -8.38
C ILE A 35 11.82 -8.52 -9.48
N ASP A 36 11.55 -8.23 -10.75
CA ASP A 36 12.40 -8.63 -11.88
C ASP A 36 13.76 -7.92 -11.84
N ILE A 37 13.82 -6.64 -11.45
CA ILE A 37 15.07 -5.89 -11.24
C ILE A 37 15.85 -6.52 -10.08
N LEU A 38 15.18 -6.83 -8.98
CA LEU A 38 15.79 -7.49 -7.83
C LEU A 38 16.32 -8.87 -8.25
N LYS A 39 15.51 -9.71 -8.90
CA LYS A 39 15.93 -11.02 -9.42
C LYS A 39 17.15 -10.88 -10.34
N LYS A 40 17.12 -9.96 -11.30
CA LYS A 40 18.25 -9.73 -12.22
C LYS A 40 19.53 -9.29 -11.50
N GLN A 41 19.46 -8.30 -10.60
CA GLN A 41 20.63 -7.80 -9.89
C GLN A 41 21.19 -8.80 -8.86
N PHE A 42 20.33 -9.60 -8.23
CA PHE A 42 20.76 -10.61 -7.26
C PHE A 42 21.22 -11.93 -7.90
N THR A 43 20.89 -12.22 -9.17
CA THR A 43 21.43 -13.39 -9.88
C THR A 43 22.81 -13.08 -10.48
N ASP A 44 23.00 -11.86 -11.01
CA ASP A 44 24.26 -11.46 -11.67
C ASP A 44 25.42 -11.24 -10.67
N GLU A 45 25.15 -10.92 -9.40
CA GLU A 45 26.19 -10.69 -8.37
C GLU A 45 26.73 -11.98 -7.71
N PHE A 46 26.05 -13.13 -7.84
CA PHE A 46 26.52 -14.41 -7.27
C PHE A 46 27.41 -15.22 -8.22
N GLU A 47 27.20 -15.13 -9.54
CA GLU A 47 28.07 -15.80 -10.52
C GLU A 47 29.40 -15.04 -10.74
N GLY A 48 29.43 -13.74 -10.45
CA GLY A 48 30.62 -12.89 -10.62
C GLY A 48 31.69 -13.03 -9.51
N GLN A 49 31.38 -13.68 -8.38
CA GLN A 49 32.31 -13.79 -7.24
C GLN A 49 32.85 -15.21 -6.99
N THR A 50 32.42 -16.22 -7.75
CA THR A 50 32.93 -17.60 -7.65
C THR A 50 34.09 -17.93 -8.60
N SER A 51 34.58 -16.97 -9.38
CA SER A 51 35.73 -17.17 -10.26
C SER A 51 36.75 -16.03 -10.17
N ILE A 52 37.48 -15.93 -9.06
CA ILE A 52 38.89 -15.50 -9.00
C ILE A 52 39.42 -15.73 -7.56
N ASN A 53 40.57 -16.40 -7.49
CA ASN A 53 41.48 -16.60 -6.34
C ASN A 53 41.19 -17.71 -5.31
N HIS A 54 41.57 -18.93 -5.71
CA HIS A 54 42.30 -19.84 -4.81
C HIS A 54 43.58 -19.14 -4.32
N ASN A 55 43.65 -18.78 -3.04
CA ASN A 55 44.71 -19.17 -2.09
C ASN A 55 44.75 -18.30 -0.82
N ARG A 56 44.69 -19.02 0.31
CA ARG A 56 45.35 -18.78 1.61
C ARG A 56 44.68 -17.85 2.65
N ALA A 57 44.24 -18.56 3.71
CA ALA A 57 44.46 -18.32 5.14
C ALA A 57 43.29 -17.79 5.99
N ASN A 58 42.62 -18.76 6.63
CA ASN A 58 42.11 -18.78 8.01
C ASN A 58 41.93 -17.45 8.74
N SER A 59 40.66 -17.13 8.98
CA SER A 59 40.20 -16.69 10.30
C SER A 59 38.78 -17.20 10.51
N ASN A 60 38.61 -18.03 11.53
CA ASN A 60 37.33 -18.53 11.98
C ASN A 60 36.40 -17.37 12.34
N ASN A 61 35.29 -17.24 11.63
CA ASN A 61 34.06 -16.73 12.21
C ASN A 61 32.89 -17.48 11.56
N ASN A 62 32.16 -18.21 12.38
CA ASN A 62 30.94 -18.91 12.01
C ASN A 62 29.89 -17.91 11.52
N PHE A 63 29.90 -17.60 10.23
CA PHE A 63 28.72 -17.07 9.57
C PHE A 63 27.83 -18.28 9.23
N LYS A 64 26.94 -18.63 10.16
CA LYS A 64 25.80 -19.45 9.79
C LYS A 64 24.96 -18.61 8.85
N GLU A 65 25.11 -18.86 7.55
CA GLU A 65 24.09 -18.61 6.54
C GLU A 65 22.75 -19.07 7.11
N SER A 66 21.93 -18.13 7.57
CA SER A 66 20.50 -18.35 7.70
C SER A 66 19.87 -18.10 6.33
N GLU A 67 20.23 -18.97 5.38
CA GLU A 67 19.47 -19.16 4.14
C GLU A 67 18.16 -19.85 4.51
N ASN A 68 17.18 -19.08 4.98
CA ASN A 68 15.78 -19.52 4.99
C ASN A 68 14.85 -18.31 5.08
N TYR A 69 14.82 -17.48 4.03
CA TYR A 69 13.89 -16.34 3.91
C TYR A 69 13.21 -16.30 2.54
N GLU A 70 12.97 -17.46 1.95
CA GLU A 70 12.08 -17.65 0.79
C GLU A 70 10.73 -18.20 1.25
N THR A 71 9.94 -17.35 1.88
CA THR A 71 8.52 -17.34 1.54
C THR A 71 8.31 -16.05 0.76
N GLU A 72 8.59 -16.10 -0.54
CA GLU A 72 7.99 -15.14 -1.47
C GLU A 72 6.49 -15.17 -1.18
N VAL A 73 5.91 -14.03 -0.81
CA VAL A 73 4.48 -13.94 -0.54
C VAL A 73 3.76 -14.22 -1.86
N ASP A 74 3.12 -15.38 -2.00
CA ASP A 74 2.38 -15.71 -3.21
C ASP A 74 1.20 -14.73 -3.32
N PRO A 75 1.06 -13.99 -4.42
CA PRO A 75 -0.10 -13.15 -4.67
C PRO A 75 -1.45 -13.89 -4.58
N ASN A 76 -1.43 -15.23 -4.71
CA ASN A 76 -2.60 -16.11 -4.66
C ASN A 76 -2.77 -16.85 -3.33
N ASP A 77 -1.88 -16.64 -2.35
CA ASP A 77 -2.05 -17.26 -1.04
C ASP A 77 -3.33 -16.79 -0.36
N HIS A 78 -3.93 -17.69 0.40
CA HIS A 78 -5.07 -17.32 1.24
C HIS A 78 -4.60 -16.33 2.31
N VAL A 79 -5.21 -15.14 2.33
CA VAL A 79 -4.88 -14.07 3.27
C VAL A 79 -5.35 -14.46 4.67
N ASP A 80 -4.41 -14.97 5.48
CA ASP A 80 -4.60 -15.12 6.93
C ASP A 80 -4.15 -13.83 7.62
N ILE A 81 -5.14 -13.02 8.03
CA ILE A 81 -4.94 -11.70 8.61
C ILE A 81 -4.10 -11.76 9.89
N GLU A 82 -4.36 -12.73 10.77
CA GLU A 82 -3.66 -12.83 12.05
C GLU A 82 -2.22 -13.30 11.85
N LEU A 83 -2.04 -14.33 11.02
CA LEU A 83 -0.71 -14.85 10.69
C LEU A 83 0.16 -13.76 10.03
N TRP A 84 -0.37 -13.03 9.06
CA TRP A 84 0.40 -12.03 8.33
C TRP A 84 0.75 -10.81 9.17
N ASN A 85 -0.16 -10.36 10.04
CA ASN A 85 0.16 -9.32 11.02
C ASN A 85 1.27 -9.79 11.97
N LYS A 86 1.23 -11.04 12.45
CA LYS A 86 2.29 -11.62 13.28
C LYS A 86 3.64 -11.72 12.55
N LEU A 87 3.63 -12.13 11.28
CA LEU A 87 4.86 -12.18 10.45
C LEU A 87 5.42 -10.78 10.22
N ASN A 88 4.57 -9.78 10.02
CA ASN A 88 4.99 -8.39 9.90
C ASN A 88 5.63 -7.87 11.20
N GLU A 89 5.04 -8.15 12.36
CA GLU A 89 5.65 -7.81 13.65
C GLU A 89 7.04 -8.46 13.84
N GLN A 90 7.19 -9.71 13.39
CA GLN A 90 8.48 -10.41 13.43
C GLN A 90 9.51 -9.77 12.49
N ASP A 91 9.11 -9.50 11.25
CA ASP A 91 9.99 -8.84 10.28
C ASP A 91 10.38 -7.43 10.72
N MET A 92 9.47 -6.69 11.36
CA MET A 92 9.76 -5.37 11.91
C MET A 92 10.87 -5.41 12.97
N LYS A 93 10.91 -6.47 13.81
CA LYS A 93 11.99 -6.69 14.78
C LYS A 93 13.32 -7.03 14.12
N ASN A 94 13.28 -7.58 12.91
CA ASN A 94 14.44 -7.97 12.11
C ASN A 94 14.76 -6.95 11.01
N MET A 95 14.53 -5.66 11.27
CA MET A 95 14.88 -4.60 10.33
C MET A 95 16.39 -4.64 10.02
N PRO A 96 16.80 -4.52 8.75
CA PRO A 96 18.22 -4.46 8.41
C PRO A 96 18.87 -3.22 9.03
N GLU A 97 20.08 -3.40 9.56
CA GLU A 97 20.91 -2.29 10.02
C GLU A 97 21.24 -1.34 8.87
N ILE A 98 21.09 -0.04 9.10
CA ILE A 98 21.39 1.01 8.13
C ILE A 98 22.62 1.77 8.62
N ASN A 99 23.78 1.41 8.06
CA ASN A 99 25.07 1.99 8.43
C ASN A 99 25.46 3.17 7.53
N ASP A 100 24.89 3.25 6.31
CA ASP A 100 25.12 4.32 5.35
C ASP A 100 23.90 4.46 4.42
N TYR A 101 23.29 5.64 4.38
CA TYR A 101 22.16 5.95 3.51
C TYR A 101 22.56 6.24 2.06
N SER A 102 23.85 6.47 1.80
CA SER A 102 24.39 6.70 0.46
C SER A 102 24.74 5.42 -0.28
N ASP A 103 24.89 4.30 0.43
CA ASP A 103 25.21 3.00 -0.15
C ASP A 103 23.98 2.34 -0.80
N GLU A 104 24.07 2.07 -2.11
CA GLU A 104 23.02 1.43 -2.89
C GLU A 104 22.73 -0.01 -2.44
N ILE A 105 23.72 -0.75 -1.93
CA ILE A 105 23.53 -2.13 -1.43
C ILE A 105 22.73 -2.11 -0.13
N VAL A 106 23.03 -1.16 0.77
CA VAL A 106 22.26 -0.94 1.99
C VAL A 106 20.83 -0.54 1.65
N ALA A 107 20.65 0.38 0.69
CA ALA A 107 19.34 0.81 0.21
C ALA A 107 18.52 -0.36 -0.38
N LEU A 108 19.14 -1.23 -1.18
CA LEU A 108 18.50 -2.42 -1.74
C LEU A 108 18.09 -3.43 -0.66
N LYS A 109 18.95 -3.65 0.34
CA LYS A 109 18.65 -4.55 1.47
C LYS A 109 17.46 -4.04 2.27
N TRP A 110 17.42 -2.74 2.57
CA TRP A 110 16.27 -2.10 3.21
C TRP A 110 15.01 -2.18 2.34
N LEU A 111 15.11 -1.92 1.03
CA LEU A 111 13.98 -1.97 0.12
C LEU A 111 13.36 -3.37 0.06
N LYS A 112 14.18 -4.44 0.02
CA LYS A 112 13.69 -5.83 0.04
C LYS A 112 12.91 -6.14 1.31
N TRP A 113 13.40 -5.70 2.47
CA TRP A 113 12.70 -5.83 3.74
C TRP A 113 11.38 -5.05 3.76
N CYS A 114 11.41 -3.79 3.30
CA CYS A 114 10.25 -2.91 3.27
C CYS A 114 9.13 -3.47 2.37
N VAL A 115 9.47 -3.88 1.15
CA VAL A 115 8.52 -4.44 0.18
C VAL A 115 7.84 -5.69 0.71
N ARG A 116 8.56 -6.57 1.42
CA ARG A 116 7.98 -7.80 1.99
C ARG A 116 6.87 -7.51 3.00
N ILE A 117 7.10 -6.55 3.89
CA ILE A 117 6.10 -6.15 4.89
C ILE A 117 4.91 -5.45 4.21
N GLU A 118 5.21 -4.51 3.30
CA GLU A 118 4.19 -3.81 2.50
C GLU A 118 3.31 -4.78 1.72
N GLN A 119 3.88 -5.82 1.10
CA GLN A 119 3.09 -6.81 0.35
C GLN A 119 2.00 -7.44 1.20
N ARG A 120 2.35 -7.91 2.42
CA ARG A 120 1.37 -8.51 3.33
C ARG A 120 0.33 -7.50 3.79
N TYR A 121 0.75 -6.29 4.19
CA TYR A 121 -0.21 -5.26 4.59
C TYR A 121 -1.18 -4.89 3.46
N ASN A 122 -0.69 -4.75 2.23
CA ASN A 122 -1.51 -4.42 1.08
C ASN A 122 -2.51 -5.54 0.74
N GLN A 123 -2.10 -6.81 0.86
CA GLN A 123 -3.02 -7.92 0.62
C GLN A 123 -4.07 -8.06 1.75
N VAL A 124 -3.70 -7.85 3.03
CA VAL A 124 -4.69 -7.77 4.13
C VAL A 124 -5.65 -6.61 3.91
N GLY A 125 -5.12 -5.43 3.62
CA GLY A 125 -5.91 -4.21 3.37
C GLY A 125 -6.91 -4.42 2.25
N ALA A 126 -6.45 -4.95 1.10
CA ALA A 126 -7.31 -5.24 -0.04
C ALA A 126 -8.44 -6.23 0.28
N LEU A 127 -8.17 -7.28 1.09
CA LEU A 127 -9.21 -8.21 1.51
C LEU A 127 -10.25 -7.52 2.42
N LEU A 128 -9.80 -6.70 3.37
CA LEU A 128 -10.69 -6.00 4.30
C LEU A 128 -11.54 -4.94 3.60
N GLU A 129 -10.95 -4.18 2.68
CA GLU A 129 -11.67 -3.26 1.79
C GLU A 129 -12.71 -4.00 0.97
N TRP A 130 -12.34 -5.11 0.32
CA TRP A 130 -13.27 -5.93 -0.45
C TRP A 130 -14.45 -6.43 0.40
N ASN A 131 -14.19 -6.93 1.61
CA ASN A 131 -15.23 -7.41 2.52
C ASN A 131 -16.20 -6.28 2.91
N TYR A 132 -15.70 -5.06 3.11
CA TYR A 132 -16.54 -3.90 3.39
C TYR A 132 -17.35 -3.45 2.17
N GLU A 133 -16.70 -3.27 1.01
CA GLU A 133 -17.37 -2.85 -0.23
C GLU A 133 -18.47 -3.83 -0.67
N THR A 134 -18.27 -5.13 -0.44
CA THR A 134 -19.24 -6.17 -0.81
C THR A 134 -20.27 -6.46 0.28
N ASN A 135 -20.01 -6.04 1.52
CA ASN A 135 -20.90 -6.21 2.66
C ASN A 135 -20.69 -5.07 3.67
N ILE A 136 -21.38 -3.96 3.44
CA ILE A 136 -21.26 -2.74 4.24
C ILE A 136 -21.86 -2.99 5.62
N THR A 137 -20.99 -3.17 6.61
CA THR A 137 -21.36 -3.40 8.02
C THR A 137 -20.39 -2.68 8.94
N GLU A 138 -20.83 -2.36 10.16
CA GLU A 138 -19.99 -1.73 11.18
C GLU A 138 -18.79 -2.63 11.56
N GLU A 139 -18.96 -3.95 11.55
CA GLU A 139 -17.89 -4.91 11.82
C GLU A 139 -16.77 -4.82 10.78
N ASN A 140 -17.12 -4.84 9.49
CA ASN A 140 -16.15 -4.73 8.41
C ASN A 140 -15.44 -3.37 8.42
N GLN A 141 -16.17 -2.28 8.71
CA GLN A 141 -15.58 -0.95 8.86
C GLN A 141 -14.57 -0.88 10.03
N LYS A 142 -14.91 -1.50 11.17
CA LYS A 142 -14.01 -1.60 12.32
C LYS A 142 -12.77 -2.42 11.98
N ALA A 143 -12.89 -3.48 11.19
CA ALA A 143 -11.77 -4.28 10.75
C ALA A 143 -10.77 -3.48 9.91
N ILE A 144 -11.24 -2.69 8.93
CA ILE A 144 -10.40 -1.76 8.15
C ILE A 144 -9.70 -0.77 9.08
N THR A 145 -10.46 -0.14 9.98
CA THR A 145 -9.91 0.87 10.90
C THR A 145 -8.84 0.28 11.82
N LYS A 146 -9.06 -0.94 12.32
CA LYS A 146 -8.07 -1.67 13.12
C LYS A 146 -6.80 -1.96 12.30
N GLN A 147 -6.94 -2.40 11.06
CA GLN A 147 -5.80 -2.70 10.20
C GLN A 147 -4.99 -1.44 9.88
N ASN A 148 -5.66 -0.32 9.59
CA ASN A 148 -5.00 0.97 9.37
C ASN A 148 -4.14 1.38 10.58
N LEU A 149 -4.64 1.18 11.80
CA LEU A 149 -3.88 1.45 13.02
C LEU A 149 -2.68 0.50 13.18
N ILE A 150 -2.82 -0.79 12.85
CA ILE A 150 -1.72 -1.77 12.90
C ILE A 150 -0.60 -1.40 11.92
N GLN A 151 -0.96 -1.00 10.70
CA GLN A 151 0.01 -0.68 9.63
C GLN A 151 0.71 0.67 9.85
N THR A 152 0.03 1.64 10.47
CA THR A 152 0.51 3.02 10.56
C THR A 152 1.93 3.17 11.15
N PRO A 153 2.30 2.51 12.27
CA PRO A 153 3.66 2.60 12.81
C PRO A 153 4.75 2.22 11.80
N PHE A 154 4.51 1.16 11.02
CA PHE A 154 5.42 0.76 9.97
C PHE A 154 5.47 1.82 8.85
N SER A 155 4.33 2.34 8.40
CA SER A 155 4.30 3.38 7.36
C SER A 155 5.04 4.66 7.78
N ARG A 156 4.96 5.06 9.06
CA ARG A 156 5.75 6.19 9.60
C ARG A 156 7.25 5.93 9.49
N LEU A 157 7.70 4.75 9.95
CA LEU A 157 9.10 4.33 9.90
C LEU A 157 9.60 4.25 8.45
N ALA A 158 8.87 3.54 7.60
CA ALA A 158 9.23 3.32 6.20
C ALA A 158 9.32 4.63 5.43
N LEU A 159 8.38 5.56 5.64
CA LEU A 159 8.42 6.89 5.01
C LEU A 159 9.61 7.72 5.49
N SER A 160 9.93 7.70 6.79
CA SER A 160 11.10 8.41 7.34
C SER A 160 12.39 7.92 6.68
N LEU A 161 12.59 6.60 6.67
CA LEU A 161 13.78 5.98 6.07
C LEU A 161 13.83 6.21 4.56
N ALA A 162 12.70 6.13 3.86
CA ALA A 162 12.62 6.42 2.44
C ALA A 162 13.08 7.85 2.10
N LYS A 163 12.72 8.84 2.95
CA LYS A 163 13.17 10.22 2.78
C LYS A 163 14.68 10.34 2.98
N GLU A 164 15.23 9.69 3.99
CA GLU A 164 16.68 9.68 4.26
C GLU A 164 17.47 9.06 3.10
N PHE A 165 17.05 7.89 2.60
CA PHE A 165 17.67 7.28 1.42
C PHE A 165 17.52 8.16 0.17
N ASN A 166 16.36 8.80 -0.03
CA ASN A 166 16.11 9.62 -1.21
C ASN A 166 17.00 10.87 -1.29
N GLU A 167 17.56 11.36 -0.18
CA GLU A 167 18.58 12.42 -0.23
C GLU A 167 19.82 12.04 -1.03
N TYR A 168 20.12 10.74 -1.14
CA TYR A 168 21.24 10.21 -1.90
C TYR A 168 20.79 9.53 -3.20
N MET A 169 19.77 8.67 -3.13
CA MET A 169 19.29 7.86 -4.26
C MET A 169 18.76 8.70 -5.43
N LYS A 170 18.37 9.96 -5.19
CA LYS A 170 18.01 10.90 -6.28
C LYS A 170 19.15 11.18 -7.28
N TYR A 171 20.39 10.89 -6.88
CA TYR A 171 21.61 11.02 -7.69
C TYR A 171 22.22 9.67 -8.11
N SER A 172 21.57 8.54 -7.77
CA SER A 172 22.03 7.22 -8.21
C SER A 172 22.12 7.16 -9.72
N LYS A 173 23.13 6.42 -10.23
CA LYS A 173 23.25 6.10 -11.66
C LYS A 173 22.21 5.07 -12.12
N LYS A 174 21.55 4.38 -11.18
CA LYS A 174 20.48 3.42 -11.45
C LYS A 174 19.14 4.17 -11.43
N ASP A 175 18.57 4.38 -12.61
CA ASP A 175 17.30 5.09 -12.78
C ASP A 175 16.14 4.47 -11.97
N ASP A 176 16.15 3.15 -11.78
CA ASP A 176 15.13 2.47 -11.01
C ASP A 176 15.20 2.80 -9.51
N LEU A 177 16.40 2.87 -8.92
CA LEU A 177 16.57 3.29 -7.52
C LEU A 177 16.10 4.72 -7.31
N LYS A 178 16.50 5.62 -8.22
CA LYS A 178 16.04 7.01 -8.22
C LYS A 178 14.51 7.10 -8.27
N ARG A 179 13.87 6.33 -9.15
CA ARG A 179 12.40 6.32 -9.28
C ARG A 179 11.71 5.76 -8.04
N ILE A 180 12.20 4.63 -7.52
CA ILE A 180 11.59 3.93 -6.38
C ILE A 180 11.70 4.79 -5.12
N PHE A 181 12.90 5.23 -4.74
CA PHE A 181 13.09 6.05 -3.54
C PHE A 181 12.45 7.42 -3.67
N GLY A 182 12.48 8.02 -4.87
CA GLY A 182 11.73 9.23 -5.15
C GLY A 182 10.24 9.06 -4.91
N ARG A 183 9.66 7.93 -5.30
CA ARG A 183 8.24 7.65 -5.05
C ARG A 183 7.97 7.38 -3.57
N LEU A 184 8.76 6.54 -2.92
CA LEU A 184 8.58 6.21 -1.50
C LEU A 184 8.67 7.45 -0.60
N ALA A 185 9.50 8.43 -0.96
CA ALA A 185 9.65 9.67 -0.19
C ALA A 185 8.48 10.66 -0.32
N THR A 186 7.58 10.49 -1.29
CA THR A 186 6.49 11.46 -1.61
C THR A 186 5.21 11.30 -0.78
N GLY A 187 5.21 10.43 0.22
CA GLY A 187 4.04 10.16 1.07
C GLY A 187 3.87 11.09 2.27
N THR A 188 2.68 11.01 2.86
CA THR A 188 2.34 11.55 4.18
C THR A 188 1.69 10.44 5.01
N VAL A 189 2.07 10.37 6.28
CA VAL A 189 1.47 9.45 7.25
C VAL A 189 1.19 10.26 8.51
N SER A 190 -0.02 10.14 9.06
CA SER A 190 -0.37 10.86 10.29
C SER A 190 0.52 10.39 11.44
N ASN A 191 1.05 11.32 12.23
CA ASN A 191 1.78 11.00 13.47
C ASN A 191 0.87 10.75 14.68
N ASN A 192 -0.44 10.93 14.51
CA ASN A 192 -1.43 10.79 15.57
C ASN A 192 -2.39 9.64 15.24
N ASP A 193 -2.46 8.64 16.11
CA ASP A 193 -3.33 7.47 15.95
C ASP A 193 -4.82 7.85 16.02
N ASP A 194 -5.18 8.88 16.80
CA ASP A 194 -6.55 9.38 16.83
C ASP A 194 -6.97 9.95 15.48
N ASP A 195 -6.06 10.63 14.79
CA ASP A 195 -6.35 11.17 13.46
C ASP A 195 -6.48 10.04 12.44
N VAL A 196 -5.64 8.99 12.52
CA VAL A 196 -5.80 7.79 11.67
C VAL A 196 -7.17 7.15 11.88
N LYS A 197 -7.56 6.95 13.15
CA LYS A 197 -8.86 6.37 13.48
C LYS A 197 -10.02 7.23 12.99
N LYS A 198 -9.98 8.55 13.23
CA LYS A 198 -11.02 9.49 12.81
C LYS A 198 -11.13 9.54 11.29
N THR A 199 -10.01 9.64 10.58
CA THR A 199 -10.00 9.66 9.12
C THR A 199 -10.53 8.35 8.54
N SER A 200 -10.09 7.19 9.06
CA SER A 200 -10.60 5.88 8.62
C SER A 200 -12.10 5.72 8.90
N THR A 201 -12.57 6.17 10.07
CA THR A 201 -14.00 6.12 10.42
C THR A 201 -14.81 7.05 9.51
N LEU A 202 -14.36 8.29 9.33
CA LEU A 202 -15.02 9.27 8.47
C LEU A 202 -15.09 8.78 7.03
N HIS A 203 -14.02 8.18 6.53
CA HIS A 203 -14.00 7.63 5.17
C HIS A 203 -15.07 6.55 4.99
N GLY A 204 -15.13 5.55 5.87
CA GLY A 204 -16.18 4.53 5.81
C GLY A 204 -17.60 5.12 5.98
N GLN A 205 -17.78 6.14 6.82
CA GLN A 205 -19.09 6.82 6.93
C GLN A 205 -19.51 7.50 5.63
N LEU A 206 -18.57 8.12 4.92
CA LEU A 206 -18.85 8.74 3.62
C LEU A 206 -19.18 7.71 2.55
N GLU A 207 -18.46 6.58 2.54
CA GLU A 207 -18.72 5.47 1.62
C GLU A 207 -20.08 4.83 1.88
N ASP A 208 -20.41 4.55 3.14
CA ASP A 208 -21.71 4.03 3.55
C ASP A 208 -22.84 4.96 3.11
N ILE A 209 -22.77 6.26 3.47
CA ILE A 209 -23.78 7.23 3.06
C ILE A 209 -23.94 7.24 1.53
N TYR A 210 -22.84 7.27 0.79
CA TYR A 210 -22.93 7.31 -0.67
C TYR A 210 -23.52 6.03 -1.27
N ALA A 211 -23.20 4.86 -0.70
CA ALA A 211 -23.61 3.57 -1.21
C ALA A 211 -25.04 3.17 -0.81
N THR A 212 -25.50 3.59 0.38
CA THR A 212 -26.75 3.08 0.99
C THR A 212 -27.87 4.11 1.05
N THR A 213 -27.59 5.40 0.80
CA THR A 213 -28.64 6.43 0.85
C THR A 213 -29.69 6.23 -0.23
N GLU A 214 -30.95 6.35 0.19
CA GLU A 214 -32.12 6.33 -0.68
C GLU A 214 -32.81 7.69 -0.70
N VAL A 215 -33.41 8.02 -1.85
CA VAL A 215 -34.26 9.20 -2.01
C VAL A 215 -35.69 8.73 -2.22
N CYS A 216 -36.61 9.23 -1.39
CA CYS A 216 -38.03 8.85 -1.43
C CYS A 216 -38.90 9.88 -2.15
N GLU A 217 -39.97 9.42 -2.79
CA GLU A 217 -40.92 10.29 -3.46
C GLU A 217 -41.67 11.20 -2.47
N LEU A 218 -41.98 12.43 -2.91
CA LEU A 218 -42.71 13.41 -2.09
C LEU A 218 -44.12 12.93 -1.74
N ASN A 219 -44.80 12.29 -2.70
CA ASN A 219 -46.19 11.87 -2.58
C ASN A 219 -46.35 10.47 -1.96
N ASP A 220 -45.30 9.66 -1.98
CA ASP A 220 -45.27 8.34 -1.35
C ASP A 220 -43.91 8.06 -0.69
N LYS A 221 -43.84 8.30 0.62
CA LYS A 221 -42.62 8.07 1.42
C LYS A 221 -42.21 6.60 1.52
N LYS A 222 -43.05 5.66 1.08
CA LYS A 222 -42.68 4.23 1.03
C LYS A 222 -41.92 3.87 -0.25
N LYS A 223 -41.90 4.76 -1.23
CA LYS A 223 -41.27 4.55 -2.52
C LYS A 223 -39.93 5.28 -2.55
N CYS A 224 -38.87 4.56 -2.21
CA CYS A 224 -37.51 5.05 -2.09
C CYS A 224 -36.60 4.40 -3.13
N TYR A 225 -35.58 5.15 -3.56
CA TYR A 225 -34.69 4.75 -4.64
C TYR A 225 -33.25 5.00 -4.29
N THR A 226 -32.42 4.00 -4.52
CA THR A 226 -30.97 4.11 -4.41
C THR A 226 -30.39 4.89 -5.60
N LEU A 227 -29.20 5.47 -5.40
CA LEU A 227 -28.45 6.13 -6.47
C LEU A 227 -28.25 5.20 -7.68
N SER A 228 -27.69 4.01 -7.44
CA SER A 228 -27.48 2.98 -8.45
C SER A 228 -28.31 1.73 -8.17
N PRO A 229 -28.95 1.11 -9.17
CA PRO A 229 -29.01 1.54 -10.57
C PRO A 229 -30.14 2.55 -10.86
N TYR A 230 -30.97 2.90 -9.88
CA TYR A 230 -32.27 3.52 -10.16
C TYR A 230 -32.19 5.00 -10.52
N LEU A 231 -31.71 5.87 -9.61
CA LEU A 231 -31.67 7.30 -9.88
C LEU A 231 -30.75 7.63 -11.06
N GLU A 232 -29.63 6.91 -11.21
CA GLU A 232 -28.77 6.97 -12.40
C GLU A 232 -29.55 6.71 -13.69
N ARG A 233 -30.39 5.67 -13.71
CA ARG A 233 -31.22 5.37 -14.87
C ARG A 233 -32.26 6.46 -15.13
N VAL A 234 -32.94 6.94 -14.09
CA VAL A 234 -33.94 8.03 -14.22
C VAL A 234 -33.29 9.26 -14.84
N MET A 235 -32.16 9.72 -14.28
CA MET A 235 -31.41 10.86 -14.83
C MET A 235 -30.91 10.64 -16.26
N GLN A 236 -30.75 9.38 -16.70
CA GLN A 236 -30.31 9.05 -18.04
C GLN A 236 -31.44 9.05 -19.07
N ILE A 237 -32.63 8.56 -18.70
CA ILE A 237 -33.74 8.34 -19.64
C ILE A 237 -34.80 9.43 -19.60
N GLU A 238 -35.03 10.03 -18.43
CA GLU A 238 -36.12 10.97 -18.26
C GLU A 238 -35.80 12.34 -18.85
N LYS A 239 -36.84 12.92 -19.44
CA LYS A 239 -36.79 14.25 -20.07
C LYS A 239 -37.71 15.24 -19.39
N ASP A 240 -38.50 14.78 -18.44
CA ASP A 240 -39.24 15.67 -17.55
C ASP A 240 -38.23 16.41 -16.68
N TYR A 241 -38.41 17.73 -16.57
CA TYR A 241 -37.51 18.58 -15.82
C TYR A 241 -37.85 18.57 -14.32
N ASP A 242 -39.14 18.39 -14.01
CA ASP A 242 -39.67 18.31 -12.65
C ASP A 242 -39.65 16.86 -12.15
#